data_AF-A0A936CJ55-F1
#
_entry.id   AF-A0A936CJ55-F1
#
_cell.length_a   1.000
_cell.length_b   1.000
_cell.length_c   1.000
_cell.angle_alpha   90.00
_cell.angle_beta   90.00
_cell.angle_gamma   90.00
#
_symmetry.space_group_name_H-M   'P 1'
#
loop_
_entity.id
_entity.type
_entity.pdbx_description
1 polymer ?
#
loop_
_entity_poly.entity_id
_entity_poly.type
_entity_poly.pdbx_seq_one_letter_code
_entity_poly.pdbx_strand_id
1 'polypeptide(L)'
;METLLAARPDLVIDYGAVRPTYASLAERVQAQTGIPFLLIDGSFALMPRACELGAMLGEIARGETGALRRAHAGGEVDARIAKILADRRVRVYYGRGPAGLTPGRPVPSTSNRWNAPVRSTPCRGAGQGRHGARLGRAGAGLGSGRS
;
A
#
# COMPACT_ATOMS: atom_id res chain seq x y z
N MET A 1 22.92 3.27 -6.15
CA MET A 1 22.39 4.51 -6.77
C MET A 1 22.77 4.58 -8.25
N GLU A 2 24.03 4.35 -8.59
CA GLU A 2 24.54 4.39 -9.97
C GLU A 2 23.73 3.52 -10.96
N THR A 3 23.41 2.28 -10.59
CA THR A 3 22.56 1.39 -11.41
C THR A 3 21.13 1.91 -11.61
N LEU A 4 20.55 2.58 -10.61
CA LEU A 4 19.18 3.10 -10.69
C LEU A 4 19.10 4.26 -11.67
N LEU A 5 20.09 5.16 -11.63
CA LEU A 5 20.16 6.31 -12.54
C LEU A 5 20.46 5.87 -13.98
N ALA A 6 21.32 4.86 -14.17
CA ALA A 6 21.63 4.31 -15.48
C ALA A 6 20.40 3.65 -16.15
N ALA A 7 19.53 3.01 -15.37
CA ALA A 7 18.31 2.36 -15.86
C ALA A 7 17.20 3.34 -16.26
N ARG A 8 17.29 4.61 -15.85
CA ARG A 8 16.30 5.68 -16.11
C ARG A 8 14.83 5.22 -15.94
N PRO A 9 14.46 4.66 -14.78
CA PRO A 9 13.09 4.22 -14.59
C PRO A 9 12.14 5.40 -14.45
N ASP A 10 10.91 5.23 -14.94
CA ASP A 10 9.82 6.21 -14.76
C ASP A 10 9.12 6.05 -13.39
N LEU A 11 9.32 4.91 -12.71
CA LEU A 11 8.74 4.58 -11.41
C LEU A 11 9.61 3.54 -10.70
N VAL A 12 9.80 3.71 -9.40
CA VAL A 12 10.39 2.69 -8.51
C VAL A 12 9.28 2.07 -7.66
N ILE A 13 9.25 0.74 -7.58
CA ILE A 13 8.31 0.01 -6.74
C ILE A 13 9.11 -0.90 -5.80
N ASP A 14 8.87 -0.75 -4.50
CA ASP A 14 9.38 -1.66 -3.48
C ASP A 14 8.19 -2.37 -2.81
N TYR A 15 8.29 -3.69 -2.66
CA TYR A 15 7.26 -4.54 -2.08
C TYR A 15 7.83 -5.26 -0.87
N GLY A 16 7.35 -4.90 0.31
CA GLY A 16 7.92 -5.44 1.54
C GLY A 16 7.42 -4.74 2.79
N ALA A 17 8.30 -4.67 3.79
CA ALA A 17 7.94 -4.08 5.07
C ALA A 17 7.81 -2.55 4.95
N VAL A 18 6.65 -2.01 5.32
CA VAL A 18 6.46 -0.56 5.42
C VAL A 18 6.89 -0.12 6.82
N ARG A 19 8.13 0.35 6.95
CA ARG A 19 8.68 0.90 8.21
C ARG A 19 9.18 2.32 7.97
N PRO A 20 9.24 3.18 9.02
CA PRO A 20 9.73 4.55 8.87
C PRO A 20 11.09 4.65 8.19
N THR A 21 12.00 3.69 8.42
CA THR A 21 13.31 3.64 7.77
C THR A 21 13.24 3.48 6.26
N TYR A 22 12.27 2.69 5.76
CA TYR A 22 12.06 2.48 4.32
C TYR A 22 11.30 3.65 3.69
N ALA A 23 10.34 4.23 4.42
CA ALA A 23 9.67 5.45 3.99
C ALA A 23 10.67 6.61 3.80
N SER A 24 11.54 6.85 4.79
CA SER A 24 12.57 7.89 4.66
C SER A 24 13.60 7.58 3.58
N LEU A 25 13.86 6.30 3.27
CA LEU A 25 14.70 5.94 2.12
C LEU A 25 14.01 6.28 0.80
N ALA A 26 12.76 5.89 0.63
CA ALA A 26 11.95 6.20 -0.55
C ALA A 26 11.86 7.71 -0.78
N GLU A 27 11.60 8.49 0.27
CA GLU A 27 11.55 9.95 0.23
C GLU A 27 12.88 10.55 -0.24
N ARG A 28 14.01 10.09 0.31
CA ARG A 28 15.34 10.56 -0.12
C ARG A 28 15.64 10.24 -1.57
N VAL A 29 15.33 9.01 -2.01
CA VAL A 29 15.55 8.60 -3.39
C VAL A 29 14.71 9.47 -4.33
N GLN A 30 13.41 9.61 -4.04
CA GLN A 30 12.51 10.45 -4.83
C GLN A 30 12.96 11.92 -4.87
N ALA A 31 13.42 12.48 -3.74
CA ALA A 31 13.92 13.85 -3.68
C ALA A 31 15.21 14.06 -4.49
N GLN A 32 16.09 13.05 -4.55
CA GLN A 32 17.36 13.14 -5.27
C GLN A 32 17.22 12.90 -6.77
N THR A 33 16.29 12.05 -7.20
CA THR A 33 16.15 11.65 -8.61
C THR A 33 14.98 12.31 -9.32
N GLY A 34 13.98 12.78 -8.58
CA GLY A 34 12.68 13.20 -9.13
C GLY A 34 11.80 12.04 -9.59
N ILE A 35 12.25 10.78 -9.45
CA ILE A 35 11.53 9.59 -9.90
C ILE A 35 10.52 9.19 -8.81
N PRO A 36 9.23 9.02 -9.14
CA PRO A 36 8.23 8.52 -8.21
C PRO A 36 8.65 7.21 -7.55
N PHE A 37 8.43 7.09 -6.25
CA PHE A 37 8.74 5.88 -5.48
C PHE A 37 7.49 5.38 -4.75
N LEU A 38 7.06 4.16 -5.06
CA LEU A 38 5.94 3.49 -4.40
C LEU A 38 6.45 2.40 -3.46
N LEU A 39 6.05 2.50 -2.19
CA LEU A 39 6.29 1.46 -1.18
C LEU A 39 4.98 0.72 -0.90
N ILE A 40 4.96 -0.58 -1.18
CA ILE A 40 3.79 -1.45 -1.04
C ILE A 40 3.98 -2.38 0.16
N ASP A 41 2.98 -2.45 1.03
CA ASP A 41 2.98 -3.39 2.15
C ASP A 41 2.84 -4.83 1.67
N GLY A 42 3.91 -5.60 1.91
CA GLY A 42 4.01 -6.99 1.50
C GLY A 42 3.47 -8.00 2.51
N SER A 43 2.76 -7.57 3.54
CA SER A 43 2.09 -8.48 4.48
C SER A 43 1.05 -9.35 3.77
N PHE A 44 0.96 -10.63 4.18
CA PHE A 44 0.02 -11.58 3.56
C PHE A 44 -1.43 -11.09 3.58
N ALA A 45 -1.83 -10.41 4.65
CA ALA A 45 -3.18 -9.83 4.77
C ALA A 45 -3.46 -8.73 3.74
N LEU A 46 -2.44 -7.97 3.31
CA LEU A 46 -2.57 -6.89 2.34
C LEU A 46 -2.16 -7.29 0.93
N MET A 47 -1.72 -8.54 0.74
CA MET A 47 -1.29 -9.06 -0.54
C MET A 47 -2.36 -8.96 -1.66
N PRO A 48 -3.68 -9.11 -1.41
CA PRO A 48 -4.70 -8.83 -2.43
C PRO A 48 -4.67 -7.36 -2.87
N ARG A 49 -4.51 -6.43 -1.92
CA ARG A 49 -4.47 -4.99 -2.15
C ARG A 49 -3.28 -4.55 -3.00
N ALA A 50 -2.13 -5.20 -2.84
CA ALA A 50 -0.96 -4.94 -3.69
C ALA A 50 -1.23 -5.12 -5.19
N CYS A 51 -2.28 -5.87 -5.56
CA CYS A 51 -2.68 -6.05 -6.96
C CYS A 51 -3.39 -4.82 -7.56
N GLU A 52 -3.82 -3.86 -6.74
CA GLU A 52 -4.37 -2.57 -7.22
C GLU A 52 -3.35 -1.83 -8.09
N LEU A 53 -2.06 -2.11 -7.92
CA LEU A 53 -0.98 -1.66 -8.82
C LEU A 53 -1.26 -1.99 -10.30
N GLY A 54 -2.00 -3.07 -10.59
CA GLY A 54 -2.39 -3.40 -11.95
C GLY A 54 -3.10 -2.25 -12.66
N ALA A 55 -3.95 -1.50 -11.95
CA ALA A 55 -4.61 -0.32 -12.53
C ALA A 55 -3.62 0.81 -12.86
N MET A 56 -2.58 1.00 -12.03
CA MET A 56 -1.52 1.99 -12.28
C MET A 56 -0.65 1.61 -13.49
N LEU A 57 -0.53 0.32 -13.77
CA LEU A 57 0.26 -0.22 -14.88
C LEU A 57 -0.55 -0.44 -16.17
N GLY A 58 -1.84 -0.09 -16.18
CA GLY A 58 -2.74 -0.35 -17.32
C GLY A 58 -3.21 -1.81 -17.45
N GLU A 59 -2.88 -2.66 -16.48
CA GLU A 59 -3.14 -4.09 -16.43
C GLU A 59 -4.30 -4.43 -15.48
N ILE A 60 -5.43 -3.71 -15.62
CA ILE A 60 -6.57 -3.76 -14.67
C ILE A 60 -7.08 -5.20 -14.49
N ALA A 61 -7.43 -5.88 -15.58
CA ALA A 61 -8.00 -7.23 -15.54
C ALA A 61 -7.03 -8.23 -14.88
N ARG A 62 -5.72 -8.09 -15.12
CA ARG A 62 -4.69 -8.92 -14.50
C ARG A 62 -4.56 -8.62 -13.00
N GLY A 63 -4.64 -7.34 -12.62
CA GLY A 63 -4.67 -6.89 -11.23
C GLY A 63 -5.86 -7.47 -10.47
N GLU A 64 -7.08 -7.30 -10.99
CA GLU A 64 -8.31 -7.82 -10.37
C GLU A 64 -8.29 -9.34 -10.21
N THR A 65 -7.93 -10.05 -11.27
CA THR A 65 -7.80 -11.51 -11.23
C THR A 65 -6.75 -11.93 -10.19
N GLY A 66 -5.63 -11.22 -10.11
CA GLY A 66 -4.59 -11.45 -9.11
C GLY A 66 -5.04 -11.17 -7.68
N ALA A 67 -5.85 -10.14 -7.46
CA ALA A 67 -6.41 -9.79 -6.16
C ALA A 67 -7.35 -10.90 -5.67
N LEU A 68 -8.28 -11.32 -6.53
CA LEU A 68 -9.25 -12.38 -6.22
C LEU A 68 -8.58 -13.69 -5.84
N ARG A 69 -7.58 -14.13 -6.63
CA ARG A 69 -6.84 -15.38 -6.33
C ARG A 69 -6.16 -15.34 -4.97
N ARG A 70 -5.56 -14.20 -4.61
CA ARG A 70 -4.84 -14.05 -3.33
C ARG A 70 -5.80 -13.96 -2.15
N ALA A 71 -6.93 -13.27 -2.32
CA ALA A 71 -7.98 -13.23 -1.30
C ALA A 71 -8.56 -14.63 -1.05
N HIS A 72 -8.82 -15.38 -2.13
CA HIS A 72 -9.30 -16.76 -2.03
C HIS A 72 -8.31 -17.67 -1.29
N ALA A 73 -7.05 -17.69 -1.73
CA ALA A 73 -6.02 -18.51 -1.09
C ALA A 73 -5.81 -18.15 0.39
N GLY A 74 -5.84 -16.86 0.74
CA GLY A 74 -5.79 -16.41 2.12
C GLY A 74 -6.97 -16.95 2.95
N GLY A 75 -8.19 -16.83 2.42
CA GLY A 75 -9.40 -17.34 3.06
C GLY A 75 -9.40 -18.85 3.26
N GLU A 76 -8.87 -19.62 2.31
CA GLU A 76 -8.72 -21.08 2.43
C GLU A 76 -7.76 -21.46 3.58
N VAL A 77 -6.64 -20.76 3.69
CA VAL A 77 -5.66 -20.96 4.77
C VAL A 77 -6.26 -20.61 6.11
N ASP A 78 -6.92 -19.45 6.23
CA ASP A 78 -7.59 -19.02 7.46
C ASP A 78 -8.67 -20.00 7.90
N ALA A 79 -9.50 -20.47 6.94
CA ALA A 79 -10.54 -21.47 7.20
C ALA A 79 -9.95 -22.82 7.64
N ARG A 80 -8.76 -23.19 7.16
CA ARG A 80 -8.07 -24.41 7.60
C ARG A 80 -7.49 -24.25 9.00
N ILE A 81 -6.86 -23.11 9.29
CA ILE A 81 -6.29 -22.81 10.62
C ILE A 81 -7.38 -22.75 11.69
N ALA A 82 -8.55 -22.17 11.37
CA ALA A 82 -9.68 -22.07 12.30
C ALA A 82 -10.19 -23.43 12.81
N LYS A 83 -9.95 -24.52 12.06
CA LYS A 83 -10.34 -25.89 12.44
C LYS A 83 -9.33 -26.57 13.37
N ILE A 84 -8.16 -25.97 13.63
CA ILE A 84 -7.11 -26.55 14.45
C ILE A 84 -7.23 -26.01 15.87
N LEU A 85 -7.58 -26.90 16.82
CA LEU A 85 -7.59 -26.59 18.24
C LEU A 85 -6.19 -26.17 18.73
N ALA A 86 -6.14 -25.24 19.68
CA ALA A 86 -4.89 -24.63 20.14
C ALA A 86 -3.87 -25.65 20.68
N ASP A 87 -4.35 -26.68 21.37
CA ASP A 87 -3.58 -27.81 21.91
C ASP A 87 -3.02 -28.75 20.83
N ARG A 88 -3.61 -28.76 19.62
CA ARG A 88 -3.16 -29.56 18.48
C ARG A 88 -2.24 -28.79 17.52
N ARG A 89 -1.92 -27.53 17.81
CA ARG A 89 -1.04 -26.74 16.95
C ARG A 89 0.39 -27.27 17.05
N VAL A 90 0.95 -27.68 15.92
CA VAL A 90 2.34 -28.11 15.84
C VAL A 90 3.29 -26.93 16.09
N ARG A 91 4.34 -27.17 16.87
CA ARG A 91 5.41 -26.18 17.07
C ARG A 91 6.38 -26.26 15.91
N VAL A 92 6.65 -25.12 15.29
CA VAL A 92 7.58 -25.01 14.16
C VAL A 92 8.78 -24.19 14.59
N TYR A 93 9.97 -24.70 14.33
CA TYR A 93 11.22 -23.97 14.51
C TYR A 93 11.74 -23.49 13.15
N TYR A 94 11.86 -22.17 13.00
CA TYR A 94 12.49 -21.56 11.83
C TYR A 94 13.94 -21.19 12.17
N GLY A 95 14.87 -22.10 11.88
CA GLY A 95 16.30 -21.91 12.06
C GLY A 95 16.91 -21.07 10.94
N ARG A 96 17.65 -20.03 11.30
CA ARG A 96 18.36 -19.14 10.37
C ARG A 96 19.87 -19.23 10.55
N GLY A 97 20.60 -18.75 9.55
CA GLY A 97 22.06 -18.72 9.53
C GLY A 97 22.68 -20.07 9.17
N PRO A 98 24.01 -20.14 8.96
CA PRO A 98 24.69 -21.33 8.46
C PRO A 98 24.54 -22.55 9.38
N ALA A 99 24.52 -22.32 10.69
CA ALA A 99 24.35 -23.38 11.69
C ALA A 99 22.86 -23.71 11.96
N GLY A 100 21.90 -22.95 11.43
CA GLY A 100 20.47 -23.12 11.71
C GLY A 100 20.05 -22.84 13.16
N LEU A 101 20.97 -22.43 14.03
CA LEU A 101 20.72 -22.19 15.45
C LEU A 101 20.24 -20.78 15.77
N THR A 102 20.16 -19.89 14.77
CA THR A 102 19.61 -18.55 15.00
C THR A 102 18.08 -18.65 14.93
N PRO A 103 17.34 -18.53 16.04
CA PRO A 103 15.90 -18.55 15.98
C PRO A 103 15.37 -17.41 15.11
N GLY A 104 14.36 -17.71 14.31
CA GLY A 104 13.52 -16.68 13.70
C GLY A 104 12.95 -15.77 14.78
N ARG A 105 12.96 -14.46 14.55
CA ARG A 105 12.30 -13.52 15.46
C ARG A 105 10.78 -13.80 15.38
N PRO A 106 10.07 -13.89 16.50
CA PRO A 106 8.61 -14.05 16.47
C PRO A 106 8.01 -12.91 15.64
N VAL A 107 7.32 -13.28 14.56
CA VAL A 107 6.40 -12.35 13.91
C VAL A 107 5.12 -12.36 14.74
N PRO A 108 4.60 -11.21 15.20
CA PRO A 108 3.35 -11.21 15.94
C PRO A 108 2.26 -11.83 15.05
N SER A 109 1.65 -12.91 15.52
CA SER A 109 0.65 -13.69 14.77
C SER A 109 -0.72 -13.00 14.63
N THR A 110 -0.83 -11.73 14.98
CA THR A 110 -2.06 -10.94 14.93
C THR A 110 -1.69 -9.46 14.99
N SER A 111 -1.39 -8.85 13.84
CA SER A 111 -1.43 -7.38 13.72
C SER A 111 -2.76 -6.94 13.11
N ASN A 112 -3.88 -7.35 13.73
CA ASN A 112 -5.23 -6.91 13.37
C ASN A 112 -5.52 -5.50 13.94
N ARG A 113 -4.59 -4.56 13.78
CA ARG A 113 -4.78 -3.16 14.20
C ARG A 113 -4.48 -2.20 13.07
N TRP A 114 -5.17 -2.32 11.92
CA TRP A 114 -5.00 -1.35 10.83
C TRP A 114 -6.30 -1.08 10.07
N ASN A 115 -7.42 -0.86 10.78
CA ASN A 115 -8.62 -0.21 10.24
C ASN A 115 -8.50 1.33 10.29
N ALA A 116 -7.39 1.88 9.81
CA ALA A 116 -7.29 3.32 9.56
C ALA A 116 -7.29 3.54 8.04
N PRO A 117 -8.22 4.32 7.48
CA PRO A 117 -8.16 4.69 6.07
C PRO A 117 -6.91 5.54 5.86
N VAL A 118 -5.97 5.05 5.02
CA VAL A 118 -4.93 5.90 4.42
C VAL A 118 -5.67 6.90 3.54
N ARG A 119 -5.89 8.11 4.09
CA ARG A 119 -6.33 9.26 3.30
C ARG A 119 -5.14 9.66 2.44
N SER A 120 -5.29 9.53 1.12
CA SER A 120 -4.48 10.27 0.16
C SER A 120 -4.71 11.76 0.43
N THR A 121 -3.76 12.39 1.13
CA THR A 121 -3.76 13.85 1.24
C THR A 121 -2.95 14.36 0.06
N PRO A 122 -3.55 15.05 -0.93
CA PRO A 122 -2.77 15.68 -1.97
C PRO A 122 -1.93 16.76 -1.31
N CYS A 123 -0.62 16.78 -1.59
CA CYS A 123 0.26 17.85 -1.18
C CYS A 123 -0.26 19.17 -1.75
N ARG A 124 -0.89 19.98 -0.90
CA ARG A 124 -1.35 21.33 -1.25
C ARG A 124 -0.13 22.25 -1.15
N GLY A 125 0.52 22.47 -2.28
CA GLY A 125 1.71 23.32 -2.33
C GLY A 125 2.30 23.47 -3.73
N ALA A 126 1.50 23.82 -4.72
CA ALA A 126 2.02 24.32 -6.00
C ALA A 126 1.14 25.48 -6.50
N GLY A 127 1.79 26.64 -6.62
CA GLY A 127 1.37 27.90 -7.23
C GLY A 127 -0.08 28.08 -7.68
N GLN A 128 -0.79 28.99 -6.99
CA GLN A 128 -1.88 29.74 -7.61
C GLN A 128 -1.33 30.63 -8.72
N GLY A 129 -1.23 30.09 -9.93
CA GLY A 129 -1.12 30.85 -11.17
C GLY A 129 -2.34 30.52 -12.02
N ARG A 130 -3.50 31.09 -11.70
CA ARG A 130 -4.71 30.91 -12.51
C ARG A 130 -4.92 32.12 -13.40
N HIS A 131 -4.58 31.92 -14.68
CA HIS A 131 -5.23 32.60 -15.80
C HIS A 131 -6.74 32.56 -15.61
N GLY A 132 -7.37 33.72 -15.79
CA GLY A 132 -8.81 33.90 -15.66
C GLY A 132 -9.58 33.19 -16.77
N ALA A 133 -10.54 32.37 -16.37
CA ALA A 133 -11.70 32.06 -17.18
C ALA A 133 -12.94 32.46 -16.37
N ARG A 134 -13.56 33.57 -16.80
CA ARG A 134 -14.89 34.02 -16.37
C ARG A 134 -15.91 32.94 -16.68
N LEU A 135 -16.69 32.54 -15.68
CA LEU A 135 -18.07 32.06 -15.90
C LEU A 135 -18.98 32.70 -14.85
N GLY A 136 -20.13 33.13 -15.34
CA GLY A 136 -20.95 34.21 -14.80
C GLY A 136 -21.65 33.91 -13.48
N ARG A 137 -21.85 35.00 -12.72
CA ARG A 137 -22.85 35.13 -11.66
C ARG A 137 -24.25 34.91 -12.24
N ALA A 138 -25.02 34.00 -11.65
CA ALA A 138 -26.47 34.13 -11.53
C ALA A 138 -26.76 34.32 -10.04
N GLY A 139 -27.42 35.44 -9.73
CA GLY A 139 -27.58 35.97 -8.39
C GLY A 139 -28.59 35.22 -7.53
N ALA A 140 -28.36 35.34 -6.23
CA ALA A 140 -29.28 35.03 -5.15
C ALA A 140 -30.37 36.10 -4.98
N GLY A 141 -31.47 35.68 -4.35
CA GLY A 141 -32.48 36.53 -3.70
C GLY A 141 -33.60 35.61 -3.22
N LEU A 142 -33.55 35.04 -2.00
CA LEU A 142 -33.99 35.62 -0.72
C LEU A 142 -35.36 36.30 -0.79
N GLY A 143 -36.33 35.79 0.00
CA GLY A 143 -37.58 36.50 0.24
C GLY A 143 -38.64 35.66 0.96
N SER A 144 -38.63 35.71 2.29
CA SER A 144 -39.68 35.29 3.23
C SER A 144 -41.04 35.94 2.99
N GLY A 145 -42.16 35.28 3.32
CA GLY A 145 -43.46 35.95 3.46
C GLY A 145 -44.65 35.02 3.75
N ARG A 146 -45.35 35.32 4.85
CA ARG A 146 -46.54 34.69 5.43
C ARG A 146 -47.74 34.60 4.46
N SER A 147 -48.54 33.54 4.57
CA SER A 147 -49.92 33.55 5.12
C SER A 147 -50.46 32.12 5.17
#